data_AF-A0A2G6GKZ3-F1
#
_entry.id   AF-A0A2G6GKZ3-F1
#
_cell.length_a   1.000
_cell.length_b   1.000
_cell.length_c   1.000
_cell.angle_alpha   90.00
_cell.angle_beta   90.00
_cell.angle_gamma   90.00
#
_symmetry.space_group_name_H-M   'P 1'
#
loop_
_entity.id
_entity.type
_entity.pdbx_description
1 polymer ?
#
loop_
_entity_poly.entity_id
_entity_poly.type
_entity_poly.pdbx_seq_one_letter_code
_entity_poly.pdbx_strand_id
1 'polypeptide(L)' 'MNELVERLNDFFAEHPGLLPLVGVGLVILNLLLQIYPGPGSGWFVDSNLLLHVGVITSILGLLLVRALT' A
#
# COMPACT_ATOMS: atom_id res chain seq x y z
N MET A 1 -2.88 -10.52 -22.73
CA MET A 1 -3.76 -9.39 -22.33
C MET A 1 -3.38 -9.06 -20.89
N ASN A 2 -2.79 -7.88 -20.69
CA ASN A 2 -2.20 -7.38 -19.44
C ASN A 2 -0.93 -8.09 -18.93
N GLU A 3 0.14 -8.09 -19.73
CA GLU A 3 1.50 -8.52 -19.32
C GLU A 3 2.01 -7.80 -18.05
N LEU A 4 1.54 -6.56 -17.80
CA LEU A 4 1.86 -5.82 -16.58
C LEU A 4 1.23 -6.45 -15.32
N VAL A 5 0.01 -6.99 -15.45
CA VAL A 5 -0.67 -7.66 -14.34
C VAL A 5 -0.06 -9.05 -14.12
N GLU A 6 0.28 -9.77 -15.20
CA GLU A 6 1.01 -11.04 -15.09
C GLU A 6 2.37 -10.85 -14.42
N ARG A 7 3.15 -9.84 -14.82
CA ARG A 7 4.43 -9.54 -14.16
C ARG A 7 4.28 -9.16 -12.70
N LEU A 8 3.27 -8.35 -12.36
CA LEU A 8 2.99 -8.01 -10.96
C LEU A 8 2.59 -9.27 -10.17
N ASN A 9 1.77 -10.13 -10.77
CA ASN A 9 1.33 -11.38 -10.16
C ASN A 9 2.50 -12.35 -9.93
N ASP A 10 3.39 -12.52 -10.91
CA ASP A 10 4.61 -13.33 -10.76
C ASP A 10 5.53 -12.75 -9.69
N PHE A 11 5.69 -11.42 -9.63
CA PHE A 11 6.47 -10.75 -8.59
C PHE A 11 5.88 -10.95 -7.18
N PHE A 12 4.56 -10.89 -7.05
CA PHE A 12 3.86 -11.14 -5.79
C PHE A 12 3.86 -12.63 -5.39
N ALA A 13 3.85 -13.54 -6.37
CA ALA A 13 3.94 -14.97 -6.14
C ALA A 13 5.34 -15.39 -5.68
N GLU A 14 6.40 -14.72 -6.16
CA GLU A 14 7.78 -15.03 -5.82
C GLU A 14 8.17 -14.53 -4.43
N HIS A 15 7.58 -13.42 -3.97
CA HIS A 15 7.81 -12.86 -2.64
C HIS A 15 6.49 -12.41 -1.99
N PRO A 16 5.78 -13.31 -1.29
CA PRO A 16 4.50 -12.98 -0.67
C PRO A 16 4.56 -11.78 0.28
N GLY A 17 5.74 -11.49 0.86
CA GLY A 17 5.98 -10.34 1.73
C GLY A 17 5.96 -8.96 1.06
N LEU A 18 5.88 -8.89 -0.28
CA LEU A 18 5.88 -7.61 -1.02
C LEU A 18 4.57 -6.83 -0.88
N LEU A 19 3.40 -7.49 -0.82
CA LEU A 19 2.13 -6.80 -0.60
C LEU A 19 2.09 -6.04 0.75
N PRO A 20 2.48 -6.66 1.89
CA PRO A 20 2.63 -5.94 3.14
C PRO A 20 3.55 -4.73 3.02
N LEU A 21 4.69 -4.89 2.34
CA LEU A 21 5.69 -3.83 2.11
C LEU A 21 5.12 -2.65 1.32
N VAL A 22 4.30 -2.91 0.29
CA VAL A 22 3.61 -1.85 -0.46
C VAL A 22 2.61 -1.10 0.43
N GLY A 23 1.87 -1.82 1.28
CA GLY A 23 0.97 -1.20 2.27
C GLY A 23 1.71 -0.32 3.28
N VAL A 24 2.86 -0.78 3.78
CA VAL A 24 3.73 0.01 4.66
C VAL A 24 4.26 1.25 3.93
N GLY A 25 4.64 1.11 2.66
CA GLY A 25 5.06 2.24 1.81
C GLY A 25 3.98 3.31 1.68
N LEU A 26 2.72 2.91 1.47
CA LEU A 26 1.57 3.82 1.44
C LEU A 26 1.34 4.55 2.77
N VAL A 27 1.50 3.85 3.90
CA VAL A 27 1.42 4.45 5.24
C VAL A 27 2.52 5.48 5.45
N ILE A 28 3.75 5.17 5.05
CA ILE A 28 4.89 6.11 5.13
C ILE A 28 4.64 7.33 4.23
N LEU A 29 4.12 7.12 3.01
CA LEU A 29 3.76 8.22 2.11
C LEU A 29 2.69 9.13 2.71
N ASN A 30 1.66 8.56 3.35
CA ASN A 30 0.65 9.33 4.08
C ASN A 30 1.29 10.18 5.18
N LEU A 31 2.25 9.60 5.91
CA LEU A 31 2.95 10.29 6.99
C LEU A 31 3.78 11.47 6.45
N LEU A 32 4.47 11.29 5.32
CA LEU A 32 5.20 12.38 4.65
C LEU A 32 4.26 13.50 4.18
N LEU A 33 3.08 13.15 3.66
CA LEU A 33 2.05 14.12 3.26
C LEU A 33 1.42 14.85 4.44
N GLN A 34 1.37 14.23 5.62
CA GLN A 34 0.98 14.90 6.87
C GLN A 34 2.04 15.87 7.39
N ILE A 35 3.32 15.52 7.26
CA ILE A 35 4.43 16.36 7.72
C ILE A 35 4.62 17.58 6.81
N TYR A 36 4.41 17.41 5.49
CA TYR A 36 4.43 18.49 4.50
C TYR A 36 3.05 18.66 3.85
N PRO A 37 2.09 19.32 4.52
CA PRO A 37 0.82 19.66 3.89
C PRO A 37 1.06 20.73 2.82
N GLY A 38 1.03 20.32 1.56
CA GLY A 38 1.13 21.23 0.42
C GLY A 38 -0.05 22.21 0.38
N PRO A 39 0.09 23.39 -0.26
CA PRO A 39 -0.98 24.36 -0.39
C PRO A 39 -2.11 23.78 -1.27
N GLY A 40 -3.14 23.21 -0.62
CA GLY A 40 -4.27 22.54 -1.28
C GLY A 40 -4.62 21.17 -0.70
N SER A 41 -3.84 20.63 0.24
CA SER A 41 -4.01 19.27 0.75
C SER A 41 -4.92 19.14 1.99
N GLY A 42 -5.55 20.23 2.44
CA GLY A 42 -6.28 20.29 3.73
C GLY A 42 -7.26 19.13 3.93
N TRP A 43 -8.20 18.92 3.01
CA TRP A 43 -9.21 17.86 3.16
C TRP A 43 -8.66 16.43 2.95
N PHE A 44 -7.67 16.27 2.07
CA PHE A 44 -7.12 14.96 1.73
C PHE A 44 -6.18 14.42 2.82
N VAL A 45 -5.43 15.31 3.46
CA VAL A 45 -4.53 14.99 4.59
C VAL A 45 -5.34 14.79 5.88
N ASP A 46 -6.36 15.62 6.12
CA ASP A 46 -7.19 15.56 7.33
C ASP A 46 -7.99 14.24 7.40
N SER A 47 -8.48 13.78 6.24
CA SER A 47 -9.26 12.53 6.16
C SER A 47 -8.41 11.25 6.30
N ASN A 48 -7.07 11.34 6.34
CA ASN A 48 -6.18 10.17 6.50
C ASN A 48 -6.47 9.03 5.48
N LEU A 49 -6.96 9.35 4.28
CA LEU A 49 -7.44 8.33 3.34
C LEU A 49 -6.32 7.38 2.89
N LEU A 50 -5.12 7.91 2.64
CA LEU A 50 -3.94 7.13 2.31
C LEU A 50 -3.49 6.23 3.46
N LEU A 51 -3.67 6.66 4.72
CA LEU A 51 -3.43 5.82 5.90
C LEU A 51 -4.38 4.61 5.90
N HIS A 52 -5.68 4.84 5.72
CA HIS A 52 -6.68 3.78 5.73
C HIS A 52 -6.44 2.79 4.59
N VAL A 53 -6.20 3.28 3.38
CA VAL A 53 -5.88 2.43 2.22
C VAL A 53 -4.58 1.66 2.45
N GLY A 54 -3.52 2.32 2.94
CA GLY A 54 -2.24 1.67 3.24
C GLY A 54 -2.36 0.56 4.30
N VAL A 55 -3.10 0.79 5.37
CA VAL A 55 -3.37 -0.21 6.42
C VAL A 55 -4.18 -1.38 5.86
N ILE A 56 -5.25 -1.12 5.10
CA ILE A 56 -6.05 -2.19 4.47
C ILE A 56 -5.17 -3.02 3.52
N THR A 57 -4.37 -2.38 2.67
CA THR A 57 -3.44 -3.07 1.77
C THR A 57 -2.41 -3.89 2.54
N SER A 58 -1.89 -3.37 3.66
CA SER A 58 -0.89 -4.08 4.47
C SER A 58 -1.49 -5.30 5.20
N ILE A 59 -2.72 -5.17 5.72
CA ILE A 59 -3.47 -6.29 6.32
C ILE A 59 -3.79 -7.36 5.26
N LEU A 60 -4.27 -6.97 4.08
CA LEU A 60 -4.52 -7.89 2.97
C LEU A 60 -3.24 -8.60 2.54
N GLY A 61 -2.12 -7.87 2.49
CA GLY A 61 -0.82 -8.45 2.24
C GLY A 61 -0.40 -9.49 3.28
N LEU A 62 -0.57 -9.19 4.57
CA LEU A 62 -0.26 -10.14 5.65
C LEU A 62 -1.16 -11.39 5.59
N LEU A 63 -2.43 -11.23 5.25
CA LEU A 63 -3.36 -12.34 5.05
C LEU A 63 -2.95 -13.20 3.86
N LEU A 64 -2.50 -12.59 2.76
CA LEU A 64 -1.99 -13.33 1.59
C LEU A 64 -0.71 -14.10 1.90
N VAL A 65 0.24 -13.50 2.63
CA VAL A 65 1.44 -14.21 3.11
C VAL A 65 1.06 -15.44 3.92
N ARG A 66 0.11 -15.28 4.85
CA ARG A 66 -0.38 -16.38 5.70
C ARG A 66 -1.17 -17.43 4.95
N ALA A 67 -1.90 -17.05 3.89
CA ALA A 67 -2.63 -18.02 3.08
C ALA A 67 -1.70 -18.85 2.18
N LEU A 68 -0.53 -18.29 1.84
CA LEU A 68 0.45 -18.95 0.99
C LEU A 68 1.49 -19.80 1.77
N THR A 69 1.61 -19.59 3.09
CA THR A 69 2.52 -20.34 3.99
C THR A 69 1.78 -21.45 4.70
#